data_AF-A0A9P6T805-F1
#
_entry.id   AF-A0A9P6T805-F1
#
_cell.length_a   1.000
_cell.length_b   1.000
_cell.length_c   1.000
_cell.angle_alpha   90.00
_cell.angle_beta   90.00
_cell.angle_gamma   90.00
#
_symmetry.space_group_name_H-M   'P 1'
#
loop_
_entity.id
_entity.type
_entity.pdbx_description
1 polymer ?
#
loop_
_entity_poly.entity_id
_entity_poly.type
_entity_poly.pdbx_seq_one_letter_code
_entity_poly.pdbx_strand_id
1 'polypeptide(L)'
;KEKLYEAKGGAIEWYNRWDTSGIGLMIQSSNDEDNVKKKHALHQKYLTYQKHANQFHQQYLNSPIFWLPTYDKVKASSLDDSFWNLESLTHPSEPWAVDKGTQTRIQAYQTFQSCEKELWRIALEVHKMVHWSLAMKKKLGSLLTMSNMGVSYQTSTQVP
;
A
#
# COMPACT_ATOMS: atom_id res chain seq x y z
N LYS A 1 0.90 -14.37 -5.12
CA LYS A 1 1.52 -13.20 -5.77
C LYS A 1 0.87 -11.89 -5.31
N GLU A 2 -0.46 -11.74 -5.35
CA GLU A 2 -1.20 -10.57 -4.82
C GLU A 2 -0.77 -10.12 -3.41
N LYS A 3 -0.77 -11.02 -2.42
CA LYS A 3 -0.33 -10.69 -1.04
C LYS A 3 1.13 -10.20 -0.94
N LEU A 4 1.98 -10.57 -1.90
CA LEU A 4 3.37 -10.11 -1.98
C LEU A 4 3.44 -8.70 -2.59
N TYR A 5 2.60 -8.43 -3.59
CA TYR A 5 2.43 -7.09 -4.19
C TYR A 5 1.94 -6.08 -3.16
N GLU A 6 0.89 -6.40 -2.39
CA GLU A 6 0.36 -5.54 -1.33
C GLU A 6 1.41 -5.21 -0.27
N ALA A 7 2.20 -6.21 0.15
CA ALA A 7 3.27 -6.01 1.11
C ALA A 7 4.38 -5.10 0.57
N LYS A 8 4.67 -5.19 -0.74
CA LYS A 8 5.63 -4.30 -1.39
C LYS A 8 5.09 -2.88 -1.51
N GLY A 9 3.86 -2.70 -1.96
CA GLY A 9 3.19 -1.40 -2.01
C GLY A 9 3.20 -0.72 -0.64
N GLY A 10 2.84 -1.47 0.41
CA GLY A 10 2.87 -0.95 1.78
C GLY A 10 4.27 -0.61 2.32
N ALA A 11 5.35 -1.18 1.77
CA ALA A 11 6.72 -0.79 2.09
C ALA A 11 7.13 0.50 1.35
N ILE A 12 6.75 0.63 0.07
CA ILE A 12 7.02 1.82 -0.76
C ILE A 12 6.27 3.03 -0.23
N GLU A 13 4.97 2.88 0.09
CA GLU A 13 4.16 3.95 0.69
C GLU A 13 4.76 4.47 2.00
N TRP A 14 5.35 3.57 2.80
CA TRP A 14 6.02 3.95 4.04
C TRP A 14 7.25 4.82 3.75
N TYR A 15 8.10 4.44 2.79
CA TYR A 15 9.25 5.25 2.38
C TYR A 15 8.83 6.63 1.87
N ASN A 16 7.85 6.69 0.98
CA ASN A 16 7.35 7.96 0.43
C ASN A 16 6.79 8.88 1.53
N ARG A 17 6.07 8.31 2.51
CA ARG A 17 5.56 9.08 3.66
C ARG A 17 6.69 9.61 4.53
N TRP A 18 7.73 8.81 4.76
CA TRP A 18 8.88 9.22 5.54
C TRP A 18 9.62 10.41 4.88
N ASP A 19 9.89 10.32 3.58
CA ASP A 19 10.56 11.39 2.82
C ASP A 19 9.75 12.70 2.79
N THR A 20 8.42 12.62 2.73
CA THR A 20 7.55 13.80 2.62
C THR A 20 7.30 14.50 3.95
N SER A 21 7.42 13.79 5.08
CA SER A 21 6.81 14.26 6.34
C SER A 21 7.59 15.34 7.08
N GLY A 22 8.89 15.55 6.85
CA GLY A 22 9.69 16.62 7.50
C GLY A 22 9.76 16.57 9.05
N ILE A 23 8.98 15.71 9.71
CA ILE A 23 8.90 15.49 11.16
C ILE A 23 9.94 14.40 11.51
N GLY A 24 11.21 14.69 11.23
CA GLY A 24 12.27 13.69 11.24
C GLY A 24 12.81 13.33 12.62
N LEU A 25 12.52 14.10 13.68
CA LEU A 25 13.19 13.95 14.99
C LEU A 25 12.27 13.48 16.13
N MET A 26 10.97 13.80 16.12
CA MET A 26 10.07 13.50 17.24
C MET A 26 9.49 12.07 17.24
N ILE A 27 9.54 11.35 16.11
CA ILE A 27 8.85 10.05 15.93
C ILE A 27 9.78 9.01 15.28
N GLN A 28 11.11 9.10 15.49
CA GLN A 28 12.06 8.17 14.84
C GLN A 28 11.85 6.72 15.27
N SER A 29 11.75 6.44 16.57
CA SER A 29 11.64 5.07 17.10
C SER A 29 10.38 4.34 16.60
N SER A 30 9.21 5.00 16.65
CA SER A 30 7.96 4.40 16.17
C SER A 30 7.98 4.18 14.65
N ASN A 31 8.61 5.08 13.89
CA ASN A 31 8.75 4.94 12.45
C ASN A 31 9.72 3.79 12.10
N ASP A 32 10.82 3.65 12.83
CA ASP A 32 11.79 2.57 12.66
C ASP A 32 11.16 1.21 12.95
N GLU A 33 10.36 1.10 14.02
CA GLU A 33 9.58 -0.09 14.30
C GLU A 33 8.63 -0.44 13.14
N ASP A 34 7.95 0.55 12.58
CA ASP A 34 7.05 0.34 11.46
C ASP A 34 7.81 -0.07 10.19
N ASN A 35 9.00 0.49 9.93
CA ASN A 35 9.89 0.06 8.85
C ASN A 35 10.28 -1.42 9.01
N VAL A 36 10.71 -1.81 10.21
CA VAL A 36 11.07 -3.19 10.54
C VAL A 36 9.87 -4.12 10.31
N LYS A 37 8.68 -3.75 10.78
CA LYS A 37 7.45 -4.52 10.55
C LYS A 37 7.15 -4.68 9.06
N LYS A 38 7.28 -3.61 8.25
CA LYS A 38 7.05 -3.65 6.80
C LYS A 38 8.06 -4.50 6.05
N LYS A 39 9.36 -4.36 6.36
CA LYS A 39 10.44 -5.20 5.79
C LYS A 39 10.24 -6.67 6.13
N HIS A 40 9.93 -6.96 7.39
CA HIS A 40 9.65 -8.31 7.85
C HIS A 40 8.42 -8.89 7.15
N ALA A 41 7.32 -8.12 7.05
CA ALA A 41 6.12 -8.56 6.35
C ALA A 41 6.41 -8.91 4.88
N LEU A 42 7.15 -8.04 4.15
CA LEU A 42 7.56 -8.31 2.77
C LEU A 42 8.38 -9.60 2.66
N HIS A 43 9.33 -9.81 3.57
CA HIS A 43 10.16 -11.02 3.60
C HIS A 43 9.33 -12.28 3.85
N GLN A 44 8.42 -12.27 4.83
CA GLN A 44 7.54 -13.41 5.11
C GLN A 44 6.62 -13.73 3.93
N LYS A 45 6.08 -12.71 3.25
CA LYS A 45 5.27 -12.93 2.03
C LYS A 45 6.10 -13.49 0.89
N TYR A 46 7.37 -13.08 0.77
CA TYR A 46 8.29 -13.63 -0.22
C TYR A 46 8.59 -15.11 0.03
N LEU A 47 8.92 -15.49 1.27
CA LEU A 47 9.15 -16.89 1.64
C LEU A 47 7.92 -17.76 1.37
N THR A 48 6.73 -17.24 1.67
CA THR A 48 5.46 -17.94 1.37
C THR A 48 5.30 -18.15 -0.14
N TYR A 49 5.58 -17.13 -0.94
CA TYR A 49 5.53 -17.23 -2.41
C TYR A 49 6.56 -18.22 -2.96
N GLN A 50 7.80 -18.15 -2.48
CA GLN A 50 8.87 -19.07 -2.85
C GLN A 50 8.50 -20.52 -2.53
N LYS A 51 7.95 -20.77 -1.33
CA LYS A 51 7.46 -22.10 -0.94
C LYS A 51 6.41 -22.62 -1.92
N HIS A 52 5.41 -21.81 -2.24
CA HIS A 52 4.35 -22.23 -3.17
C HIS A 52 4.86 -22.46 -4.58
N ALA A 53 5.78 -21.63 -5.07
CA ALA A 53 6.40 -21.81 -6.38
C ALA A 53 7.20 -23.11 -6.44
N ASN A 54 8.02 -23.39 -5.42
CA ASN A 54 8.79 -24.63 -5.33
C ASN A 54 7.87 -25.87 -5.24
N GLN A 55 6.80 -25.79 -4.45
CA GLN A 55 5.80 -26.87 -4.37
C GLN A 55 5.16 -27.14 -5.73
N PHE A 56 4.82 -26.07 -6.47
CA PHE A 56 4.29 -26.19 -7.82
C PHE A 56 5.30 -26.86 -8.77
N HIS A 57 6.57 -26.43 -8.76
CA HIS A 57 7.63 -27.03 -9.57
C HIS A 57 7.83 -28.53 -9.27
N GLN A 58 7.68 -28.93 -8.01
CA GLN A 58 7.77 -30.33 -7.59
C GLN A 58 6.57 -31.17 -8.02
N GLN A 59 5.36 -30.60 -7.95
CA GLN A 59 4.12 -31.31 -8.31
C GLN A 59 3.93 -31.45 -9.83
N TYR A 60 4.41 -30.48 -10.61
CA TYR A 60 4.19 -30.42 -12.05
C TYR A 60 5.52 -30.38 -12.82
N LEU A 61 6.21 -31.52 -12.86
CA LEU A 61 7.53 -31.68 -13.49
C LEU A 61 7.57 -31.34 -15.00
N ASN A 62 6.43 -31.44 -15.69
CA ASN A 62 6.31 -31.17 -17.13
C ASN A 62 5.78 -29.74 -17.44
N SER A 63 5.56 -28.92 -16.42
CA SER A 63 5.07 -27.55 -16.60
C SER A 63 6.22 -26.59 -16.91
N PRO A 64 5.98 -25.47 -17.61
CA PRO A 64 7.00 -24.44 -17.79
C PRO A 64 7.54 -23.96 -16.43
N ILE A 65 8.85 -23.95 -16.28
CA ILE A 65 9.49 -23.47 -15.04
C ILE A 65 9.17 -21.99 -14.88
N PHE A 66 8.34 -21.65 -13.89
CA PHE A 66 8.10 -20.26 -13.52
C PHE A 66 9.40 -19.57 -13.08
N TRP A 67 9.68 -18.41 -13.65
CA TRP A 67 10.79 -17.56 -13.22
C TRP A 67 10.59 -17.13 -11.77
N LEU A 68 11.55 -17.50 -10.91
CA LEU A 68 11.51 -17.21 -9.49
C LEU A 68 12.55 -16.14 -9.13
N PRO A 69 12.16 -14.86 -8.99
CA PRO A 69 13.11 -13.82 -8.61
C PRO A 69 13.58 -13.98 -7.17
N THR A 70 14.83 -13.61 -6.90
CA THR A 70 15.40 -13.52 -5.55
C THR A 70 14.72 -12.42 -4.73
N TYR A 71 14.71 -12.53 -3.41
CA TYR A 71 14.17 -11.50 -2.52
C TYR A 71 14.71 -10.10 -2.83
N ASP A 72 16.01 -9.96 -3.07
CA ASP A 72 16.62 -8.65 -3.37
C ASP A 72 16.13 -8.07 -4.69
N LYS A 73 15.88 -8.90 -5.70
CA LYS A 73 15.24 -8.47 -6.96
C LYS A 73 13.81 -8.03 -6.72
N VAL A 74 13.04 -8.79 -5.94
CA VAL A 74 11.67 -8.43 -5.53
C VAL A 74 11.65 -7.18 -4.66
N LYS A 75 12.70 -6.87 -3.92
CA LYS A 75 12.82 -5.63 -3.16
C LYS A 75 13.14 -4.44 -4.08
N ALA A 76 14.04 -4.64 -5.04
CA ALA A 76 14.52 -3.59 -5.94
C ALA A 76 13.59 -3.30 -7.14
N SER A 77 12.68 -4.21 -7.52
CA SER A 77 11.79 -3.99 -8.67
C SER A 77 10.85 -2.78 -8.50
N SER A 78 10.33 -2.20 -9.57
CA SER A 78 9.22 -1.23 -9.46
C SER A 78 7.89 -1.98 -9.20
N LEU A 79 6.82 -1.25 -8.88
CA LEU A 79 5.46 -1.82 -8.87
C LEU A 79 4.95 -2.11 -10.29
N ASP A 80 5.47 -1.41 -11.29
CA ASP A 80 5.13 -1.58 -12.71
C ASP A 80 5.91 -2.71 -13.41
N ASP A 81 6.77 -3.42 -12.67
CA ASP A 81 7.56 -4.53 -13.18
C ASP A 81 6.64 -5.65 -13.73
N SER A 82 7.00 -6.24 -14.88
CA SER A 82 6.24 -7.34 -15.49
C SER A 82 6.10 -8.55 -14.58
N PHE A 83 7.00 -8.70 -13.61
CA PHE A 83 6.87 -9.64 -12.51
C PHE A 83 5.55 -9.49 -11.78
N TRP A 84 4.95 -8.30 -11.64
CA TRP A 84 3.69 -8.08 -10.92
C TRP A 84 2.44 -8.29 -11.78
N ASN A 85 2.57 -8.17 -13.09
CA ASN A 85 1.47 -8.37 -14.02
C ASN A 85 0.90 -9.79 -13.85
N LEU A 86 -0.34 -9.87 -13.36
CA LEU A 86 -1.08 -11.13 -13.24
C LEU A 86 -1.62 -11.61 -14.59
N GLU A 87 -1.54 -10.76 -15.61
CA GLU A 87 -2.13 -10.97 -16.94
C GLU A 87 -1.48 -12.07 -17.75
N SER A 88 -0.29 -12.54 -17.36
CA SER A 88 0.33 -13.75 -17.93
C SER A 88 -0.30 -15.03 -17.36
N LEU A 89 -1.63 -15.13 -17.40
CA LEU A 89 -2.39 -16.38 -17.28
C LEU A 89 -2.44 -17.11 -18.63
N THR A 90 -1.39 -16.99 -19.45
CA THR A 90 -1.26 -17.82 -20.65
C THR A 90 -0.89 -19.23 -20.21
N HIS A 91 -1.92 -20.02 -19.92
CA HIS A 91 -1.86 -21.47 -19.98
C HIS A 91 -2.28 -21.86 -21.40
N PRO A 92 -1.36 -21.86 -22.39
CA PRO A 92 -1.72 -21.93 -23.80
C PRO A 92 -2.48 -23.20 -24.21
N SER A 93 -2.51 -24.23 -23.35
CA SER A 93 -3.18 -25.52 -23.60
C SER A 93 -4.47 -25.73 -22.81
N GLU A 94 -4.81 -24.86 -21.86
CA GLU A 94 -5.96 -25.08 -20.97
C GLU A 94 -7.27 -24.58 -21.61
N PRO A 95 -8.38 -25.34 -21.56
CA PRO A 95 -9.64 -24.98 -22.22
C PRO A 95 -10.18 -23.60 -21.80
N TRP A 96 -10.06 -23.27 -20.51
CA TRP A 96 -10.49 -21.99 -19.94
C TRP A 96 -9.59 -20.80 -20.34
N ALA A 97 -8.37 -21.09 -20.82
CA ALA A 97 -7.39 -20.10 -21.25
C ALA A 97 -7.35 -19.92 -22.77
N VAL A 98 -8.09 -20.72 -23.55
CA VAL A 98 -8.21 -20.60 -25.02
C VAL A 98 -9.61 -20.10 -25.42
N ASP A 99 -10.65 -20.49 -24.70
CA ASP A 99 -12.01 -20.02 -24.97
C ASP A 99 -12.20 -18.54 -24.62
N LYS A 100 -12.45 -17.71 -25.65
CA LYS A 100 -12.67 -16.27 -25.50
C LYS A 100 -13.88 -15.95 -24.61
N GLY A 101 -14.93 -16.78 -24.65
CA GLY A 101 -16.12 -16.56 -23.82
C GLY A 101 -15.79 -16.68 -22.34
N THR A 102 -15.09 -17.76 -21.97
CA THR A 102 -14.62 -18.00 -20.60
C THR A 102 -13.63 -16.94 -20.15
N GLN A 103 -12.64 -16.56 -20.97
CA GLN A 103 -11.71 -15.48 -20.67
C GLN A 103 -12.43 -14.16 -20.37
N THR A 104 -13.39 -13.77 -21.24
CA THR A 104 -14.14 -12.52 -21.07
C THR A 104 -14.91 -12.52 -19.76
N ARG A 105 -15.49 -13.66 -19.36
CA ARG A 105 -16.22 -13.78 -18.08
C ARG A 105 -15.27 -13.70 -16.89
N ILE A 106 -14.10 -14.34 -16.95
CA ILE A 106 -13.08 -14.28 -15.90
C ILE A 106 -12.58 -12.83 -15.74
N GLN A 107 -12.28 -12.15 -16.85
CA GLN A 107 -11.85 -10.75 -16.84
C GLN A 107 -12.94 -9.83 -16.29
N ALA A 108 -14.19 -9.97 -16.74
CA ALA A 108 -15.30 -9.17 -16.23
C ALA A 108 -15.48 -9.33 -14.72
N TYR A 109 -15.35 -10.56 -14.20
CA TYR A 109 -15.43 -10.85 -12.77
C TYR A 109 -14.26 -10.24 -11.98
N GLN A 110 -13.02 -10.34 -12.50
CA GLN A 110 -11.85 -9.71 -11.90
C GLN A 110 -11.99 -8.18 -11.85
N THR A 111 -12.45 -7.57 -12.94
CA THR A 111 -12.73 -6.13 -13.01
C THR A 111 -13.78 -5.73 -11.99
N PHE A 112 -14.88 -6.50 -11.88
CA PHE A 112 -15.92 -6.24 -10.88
C PHE A 112 -15.36 -6.24 -9.44
N GLN A 113 -14.60 -7.27 -9.06
CA GLN A 113 -13.95 -7.32 -7.74
C GLN A 113 -12.96 -6.17 -7.53
N SER A 114 -12.21 -5.80 -8.57
CA SER A 114 -11.28 -4.67 -8.48
C SER A 114 -12.02 -3.38 -8.21
N CYS A 115 -13.14 -3.13 -8.91
CA CYS A 115 -13.99 -1.97 -8.68
C CYS A 115 -14.53 -1.92 -7.25
N GLU A 116 -14.99 -3.05 -6.69
CA GLU A 116 -15.43 -3.10 -5.28
C GLU A 116 -14.31 -2.72 -4.31
N LYS A 117 -13.11 -3.28 -4.50
CA LYS A 117 -11.94 -2.94 -3.67
C LYS A 117 -11.58 -1.46 -3.78
N GLU A 118 -11.60 -0.88 -4.98
CA GLU A 118 -11.30 0.55 -5.19
C GLU A 118 -12.37 1.46 -4.56
N LEU A 119 -13.66 1.12 -4.65
CA LEU A 119 -14.73 1.85 -3.95
C LEU A 119 -14.50 1.87 -2.44
N TRP A 120 -14.12 0.74 -1.85
CA TRP A 120 -13.77 0.66 -0.43
C TRP A 120 -12.57 1.54 -0.06
N ARG A 121 -11.54 1.60 -0.92
CA ARG A 121 -10.38 2.48 -0.71
C ARG A 121 -10.77 3.94 -0.75
N ILE A 122 -11.54 4.36 -1.75
CA ILE A 122 -12.04 5.74 -1.86
C ILE A 122 -12.85 6.12 -0.62
N ALA A 123 -13.76 5.25 -0.16
CA ALA A 123 -14.54 5.49 1.04
C ALA A 123 -13.66 5.70 2.29
N LEU A 124 -12.62 4.88 2.45
CA LEU A 124 -11.66 5.02 3.55
C LEU A 124 -10.83 6.31 3.45
N GLU A 125 -10.45 6.72 2.25
CA GLU A 125 -9.73 7.98 2.03
C GLU A 125 -10.59 9.19 2.36
N VAL A 126 -11.85 9.20 1.93
CA VAL A 126 -12.82 10.24 2.28
C VAL A 126 -13.00 10.34 3.80
N HIS A 127 -13.14 9.20 4.49
CA HIS A 127 -13.19 9.19 5.96
C HIS A 127 -11.93 9.80 6.60
N LYS A 128 -10.73 9.42 6.13
CA LYS A 128 -9.48 10.00 6.64
C LYS A 128 -9.42 11.52 6.40
N MET A 129 -9.84 11.99 5.23
CA MET A 129 -9.89 13.42 4.90
C MET A 129 -10.84 14.19 5.83
N VAL A 130 -12.02 13.65 6.11
CA VAL A 130 -12.97 14.27 7.06
C VAL A 130 -12.40 14.33 8.48
N HIS A 131 -11.76 13.25 8.93
CA HIS A 131 -11.09 13.24 10.23
C HIS A 131 -9.97 14.28 10.30
N TRP A 132 -9.16 14.38 9.25
CA TRP A 132 -8.08 15.37 9.16
C TRP A 132 -8.63 16.80 9.13
N SER A 133 -9.70 17.06 8.39
CA SER A 133 -10.32 18.40 8.33
C SER A 133 -10.89 18.82 9.69
N LEU A 134 -11.52 17.91 10.43
CA LEU A 134 -12.00 18.17 11.78
C LEU A 134 -10.84 18.44 12.75
N ALA A 135 -9.76 17.66 12.68
CA ALA A 135 -8.57 17.89 13.49
C ALA A 135 -7.94 19.26 13.19
N MET A 136 -7.88 19.66 11.92
CA MET A 136 -7.38 20.96 11.50
C MET A 136 -8.27 22.11 12.01
N LYS A 137 -9.60 21.97 11.89
CA LYS A 137 -10.56 22.95 12.43
C LYS A 137 -10.34 23.18 13.93
N LYS A 138 -10.12 22.10 14.71
CA LYS A 138 -9.82 22.21 16.14
C LYS A 138 -8.53 22.98 16.41
N LYS A 139 -7.46 22.69 15.67
CA LYS A 139 -6.18 23.41 15.77
C LYS A 139 -6.32 24.90 15.46
N LEU A 140 -7.02 25.25 14.39
CA LEU A 140 -7.28 26.65 14.04
C LEU A 140 -8.11 27.35 15.12
N GLY A 141 -9.11 26.67 15.68
CA GLY A 141 -9.89 27.18 16.81
C GLY A 141 -9.01 27.50 18.03
N SER A 142 -8.08 26.61 18.39
CA SER A 142 -7.13 26.88 19.49
C SER A 142 -6.16 28.02 19.20
N LEU A 143 -5.71 28.18 17.96
CA LEU A 143 -4.85 29.31 17.59
C LEU A 143 -5.59 30.64 17.69
N LEU A 144 -6.86 30.67 17.24
CA LEU A 144 -7.70 31.87 17.32
C LEU A 144 -7.96 32.27 18.77
N THR A 145 -8.27 31.33 19.66
CA THR A 145 -8.48 31.64 21.08
C THR A 145 -7.20 32.15 21.74
N MET A 146 -6.04 31.55 21.45
CA MET A 146 -4.75 32.05 21.93
C MET A 146 -4.42 33.46 21.42
N SER A 147 -4.68 33.73 20.14
CA SER A 147 -4.49 35.07 19.55
C SER A 147 -5.37 36.11 20.24
N ASN A 148 -6.65 35.81 20.45
CA ASN A 148 -7.58 36.71 21.11
C ASN A 148 -7.21 36.95 22.58
N MET A 149 -6.71 35.94 23.28
CA MET A 149 -6.15 36.11 24.63
C MET A 149 -4.92 37.02 24.61
N GLY A 150 -3.97 36.81 23.68
CA GLY A 150 -2.78 37.64 23.54
C GLY A 150 -3.07 39.13 23.28
N VAL A 151 -4.08 39.43 22.45
CA VAL A 151 -4.55 40.81 22.20
C VAL A 151 -5.14 41.44 23.47
N SER A 152 -5.86 40.65 24.27
CA SER A 152 -6.48 41.12 25.52
C SER A 152 -5.44 41.49 26.60
N TYR A 153 -4.31 40.78 26.65
CA TYR A 153 -3.21 41.10 27.57
C TYR A 153 -2.43 42.36 27.12
N GLN A 154 -2.31 42.61 25.80
CA GLN A 154 -1.65 43.82 25.30
C GLN A 154 -2.48 45.09 25.50
N THR A 155 -3.81 45.02 25.40
CA THR A 155 -4.70 46.17 25.67
C THR A 155 -4.82 46.51 27.17
N SER A 156 -4.68 45.52 28.06
CA SER A 156 -4.64 45.73 29.52
C SER A 156 -3.36 46.44 29.99
N THR A 157 -2.24 46.25 29.29
CA THR A 157 -0.93 46.80 29.69
C THR A 157 -0.68 48.22 29.16
N GLN A 158 -1.62 48.81 28.41
CA GLN A 158 -1.50 50.17 27.84
C GLN A 158 -2.40 51.24 28.50
N VAL A 159 -3.02 50.96 29.64
CA VAL A 159 -3.74 52.00 30.40
C VAL A 159 -2.78 52.63 31.42
N PRO A 160 -2.47 53.94 31.32
CA PRO A 160 -1.63 54.67 32.28
C PRO A 160 -2.31 54.90 33.63
#